data_AF-A0A9B0LPD7-F1
#
_entry.id   AF-A0A9B0LPD7-F1
#
_cell.length_a   1.000
_cell.length_b   1.000
_cell.length_c   1.000
_cell.angle_alpha   90.00
_cell.angle_beta   90.00
_cell.angle_gamma   90.00
#
_symmetry.space_group_name_H-M   'P 1'
#
loop_
_entity.id
_entity.type
_entity.pdbx_description
1 polymer ?
#
loop_
_entity_poly.entity_id
_entity_poly.type
_entity_poly.pdbx_seq_one_letter_code
_entity_poly.pdbx_strand_id
1 'polypeptide(L)'
;MNHFQTILTRVRMLLSSHRPSQVQALLDHMLEKELLSREYHFALLCEPDGEALARKISLTLLEKGDPDLALLRWAWSGLQVPVAERNPDSKDHGDGKVELDRSQGMWLIWQEQQALGRLGL
;
A
#
# COMPACT_ATOMS: atom_id res chain seq x y z
N MET A 1 7.03 23.30 -5.79
CA MET A 1 6.09 22.19 -6.13
C MET A 1 5.58 21.57 -4.84
N ASN A 2 4.33 21.12 -4.81
CA ASN A 2 3.73 20.51 -3.64
C ASN A 2 4.41 19.15 -3.36
N HIS A 3 4.89 18.90 -2.14
CA HIS A 3 5.69 17.72 -1.80
C HIS A 3 4.91 16.43 -2.08
N PHE A 4 3.61 16.41 -1.74
CA PHE A 4 2.70 15.32 -2.05
C PHE A 4 2.63 14.99 -3.55
N GLN A 5 2.56 15.99 -4.42
CA GLN A 5 2.50 15.77 -5.87
C GLN A 5 3.81 15.18 -6.42
N THR A 6 4.93 15.52 -5.80
CA THR A 6 6.24 14.96 -6.14
C THR A 6 6.30 13.48 -5.79
N ILE A 7 5.87 13.12 -4.58
CA ILE A 7 5.76 11.74 -4.11
C ILE A 7 4.79 10.97 -5.02
N LEU A 8 3.57 11.49 -5.21
CA LEU A 8 2.52 10.84 -5.99
C LEU A 8 2.95 10.54 -7.41
N THR A 9 3.63 11.47 -8.06
CA THR A 9 4.14 11.28 -9.42
C THR A 9 5.14 10.12 -9.47
N ARG A 10 6.04 10.02 -8.48
CA ARG A 10 7.03 8.94 -8.40
C ARG A 10 6.39 7.59 -8.08
N VAL A 11 5.47 7.55 -7.13
CA VAL A 11 4.72 6.34 -6.78
C VAL A 11 3.92 5.84 -7.97
N ARG A 12 3.23 6.71 -8.71
CA ARG A 12 2.52 6.33 -9.94
C ARG A 12 3.46 5.71 -10.96
N MET A 13 4.58 6.37 -11.28
CA MET A 13 5.55 5.82 -12.23
C MET A 13 6.09 4.47 -11.76
N LEU A 14 6.29 4.30 -10.45
CA LEU A 14 6.70 3.03 -9.86
C LEU A 14 5.65 1.96 -10.13
N LEU A 15 4.41 2.18 -9.71
CA LEU A 15 3.31 1.21 -9.86
C LEU A 15 3.03 0.89 -11.33
N SER A 16 3.14 1.86 -12.24
CA SER A 16 2.96 1.64 -13.68
C SER A 16 4.09 0.85 -14.32
N SER A 17 5.31 0.92 -13.77
CA SER A 17 6.49 0.24 -14.34
C SER A 17 6.73 -1.15 -13.74
N HIS A 18 6.12 -1.46 -12.59
CA HIS A 18 6.39 -2.67 -11.81
C HIS A 18 5.26 -3.70 -11.91
N ARG A 19 5.62 -4.98 -11.77
CA ARG A 19 4.64 -6.08 -11.73
C ARG A 19 3.94 -6.14 -10.37
N PRO A 20 2.75 -6.76 -10.27
CA PRO A 20 2.04 -6.91 -8.99
C PRO A 20 2.88 -7.52 -7.85
N SER A 21 3.73 -8.50 -8.15
CA SER A 21 4.64 -9.10 -7.16
C SER A 21 5.68 -8.11 -6.61
N GLN A 22 6.11 -7.16 -7.43
CA GLN A 22 7.06 -6.12 -7.06
C GLN A 22 6.37 -5.03 -6.23
N VAL A 23 5.11 -4.71 -6.55
CA VAL A 23 4.26 -3.83 -5.74
C VAL A 23 4.02 -4.44 -4.37
N GLN A 24 3.78 -5.75 -4.29
CA GLN A 24 3.66 -6.47 -3.02
C GLN A 24 4.94 -6.36 -2.19
N ALA A 25 6.12 -6.60 -2.77
CA ALA A 25 7.39 -6.46 -2.05
C ALA A 25 7.66 -5.02 -1.57
N LEU A 26 7.19 -4.00 -2.29
CA LEU A 26 7.22 -2.62 -1.81
C LEU A 26 6.36 -2.45 -0.55
N LEU A 27 5.13 -2.97 -0.57
CA LEU A 27 4.21 -2.89 0.56
C LEU A 27 4.74 -3.68 1.77
N ASP A 28 5.30 -4.87 1.56
CA ASP A 28 5.96 -5.65 2.61
C ASP A 28 7.13 -4.86 3.22
N HIS A 29 7.95 -4.20 2.40
CA HIS A 29 9.05 -3.38 2.93
C HIS A 29 8.55 -2.14 3.69
N MET A 30 7.44 -1.54 3.29
CA MET A 30 6.80 -0.46 4.05
C MET A 30 6.24 -0.96 5.39
N LEU A 31 5.74 -2.18 5.46
CA LEU A 31 5.33 -2.83 6.70
C LEU A 31 6.53 -3.09 7.62
N GLU A 32 7.63 -3.62 7.08
CA GLU A 32 8.88 -3.84 7.83
C GLU A 32 9.47 -2.56 8.41
N LYS A 33 9.31 -1.43 7.70
CA LYS A 33 9.74 -0.10 8.14
C LYS A 33 8.76 0.58 9.09
N GLU A 34 7.71 -0.13 9.54
CA GLU A 34 6.65 0.38 10.42
C GLU A 34 5.97 1.65 9.84
N LEU A 35 5.98 1.79 8.52
CA LEU A 35 5.26 2.83 7.80
C LEU A 35 3.78 2.46 7.67
N LEU A 36 3.50 1.15 7.59
CA LEU A 36 2.16 0.57 7.54
C LEU A 36 1.92 -0.28 8.78
N SER A 37 0.67 -0.32 9.25
CA SER A 37 0.18 -1.41 10.10
C SER A 37 -0.12 -2.65 9.25
N ARG A 38 -0.14 -3.84 9.85
CA ARG A 38 -0.41 -5.10 9.14
C ARG A 38 -1.79 -5.10 8.46
N GLU A 39 -2.78 -4.51 9.09
CA GLU A 39 -4.13 -4.35 8.57
C GLU A 39 -4.17 -3.41 7.36
N TYR A 40 -3.44 -2.30 7.44
CA TYR A 40 -3.38 -1.33 6.36
C TYR A 40 -2.59 -1.85 5.16
N HIS A 41 -1.53 -2.62 5.41
CA HIS A 41 -0.81 -3.37 4.38
C HIS A 41 -1.75 -4.29 3.57
N PHE A 42 -2.58 -5.09 4.24
CA PHE A 42 -3.55 -5.95 3.56
C PHE A 42 -4.57 -5.15 2.75
N ALA A 43 -5.05 -4.02 3.29
CA ALA A 43 -5.96 -3.14 2.58
C ALA A 43 -5.36 -2.53 1.29
N LEU A 44 -4.05 -2.27 1.28
CA LEU A 44 -3.34 -1.81 0.08
C LEU A 44 -3.16 -2.93 -0.95
N LEU A 45 -2.91 -4.16 -0.52
CA LEU A 45 -2.83 -5.32 -1.42
C LEU A 45 -4.17 -5.65 -2.10
N CYS A 46 -5.29 -5.39 -1.40
CA CYS A 46 -6.63 -5.61 -1.92
C CYS A 46 -7.17 -4.43 -2.75
N GLU A 47 -6.45 -3.32 -2.89
CA GLU A 47 -6.90 -2.16 -3.65
C GLU A 47 -6.86 -2.44 -5.17
N PRO A 48 -8.03 -2.51 -5.86
CA PRO A 48 -8.05 -2.76 -7.30
C PRO A 48 -7.63 -1.54 -8.13
N ASP A 49 -7.79 -0.33 -7.60
CA ASP A 49 -7.50 0.91 -8.33
C ASP A 49 -6.05 1.35 -8.09
N GLY A 50 -5.20 1.18 -9.10
CA GLY A 50 -3.78 1.52 -9.02
C GLY A 50 -3.51 3.00 -8.72
N GLU A 51 -4.44 3.89 -9.07
CA GLU A 51 -4.35 5.32 -8.80
C GLU A 51 -4.75 5.64 -7.34
N ALA A 52 -5.77 4.98 -6.80
CA ALA A 52 -6.13 5.02 -5.38
C ALA A 52 -5.00 4.43 -4.52
N LEU A 53 -4.42 3.31 -4.95
CA LEU A 53 -3.24 2.71 -4.32
C LEU A 53 -2.08 3.70 -4.29
N ALA A 54 -1.79 4.36 -5.42
CA ALA A 54 -0.73 5.37 -5.50
C ALA A 54 -0.96 6.50 -4.48
N ARG A 55 -2.19 7.01 -4.39
CA ARG A 55 -2.54 8.09 -3.45
C ARG A 55 -2.39 7.65 -1.99
N LYS A 56 -2.85 6.45 -1.65
CA LYS A 56 -2.75 5.90 -0.29
C LYS A 56 -1.30 5.70 0.15
N ILE A 57 -0.47 5.12 -0.72
CA ILE A 57 0.98 4.99 -0.49
C ILE A 57 1.60 6.38 -0.32
N SER A 58 1.29 7.31 -1.21
CA SER A 58 1.85 8.67 -1.18
C SER A 58 1.46 9.43 0.09
N LEU A 59 0.24 9.24 0.58
CA LEU A 59 -0.23 9.85 1.82
C LEU A 59 0.55 9.30 3.02
N THR A 60 0.73 7.97 3.08
CA THR A 60 1.51 7.30 4.13
C THR A 60 2.94 7.84 4.21
N LEU A 61 3.58 8.02 3.05
CA LEU A 61 4.95 8.50 2.96
C LEU A 61 5.08 9.98 3.33
N LEU A 62 4.04 10.78 3.03
CA LEU A 62 3.96 12.17 3.44
C LEU A 62 3.84 12.30 4.97
N GLU A 63 3.00 11.48 5.61
CA GLU A 63 2.74 11.54 7.05
C GLU A 63 3.95 11.10 7.90
N LYS A 64 4.78 10.18 7.38
CA LYS A 64 5.91 9.58 8.12
C LYS A 64 7.23 10.35 8.02
N GLY A 65 7.31 11.42 7.22
CA GLY A 65 8.45 12.36 7.22
C GLY A 65 9.75 11.82 6.61
N ASP A 66 9.88 11.95 5.27
CA ASP A 66 11.10 11.75 4.46
C ASP A 66 11.78 10.35 4.37
N PRO A 67 11.13 9.19 4.60
CA PRO A 67 11.66 7.89 4.16
C PRO A 67 11.46 7.66 2.64
N ASP A 68 10.66 8.51 1.99
CA ASP A 68 10.16 8.37 0.63
C ASP A 68 11.27 8.20 -0.42
N LEU A 69 12.30 9.04 -0.37
CA LEU A 69 13.40 9.01 -1.34
C LEU A 69 14.24 7.73 -1.23
N ALA A 70 14.53 7.29 -0.01
CA ALA A 70 15.32 6.08 0.22
C ALA A 70 14.52 4.83 -0.15
N LEU A 71 13.23 4.79 0.22
CA LEU A 71 12.33 3.69 -0.07
C LEU A 71 12.07 3.56 -1.58
N LEU A 72 11.73 4.66 -2.25
CA LEU A 72 11.48 4.66 -3.70
C LEU A 72 12.75 4.33 -4.49
N ARG A 73 13.92 4.81 -4.04
CA ARG A 73 15.20 4.45 -4.65
C ARG A 73 15.51 2.96 -4.47
N TRP A 74 15.26 2.40 -3.28
CA TRP A 74 15.36 0.96 -3.06
C TRP A 74 14.39 0.21 -3.96
N ALA A 75 13.13 0.61 -4.04
CA ALA A 75 12.15 -0.07 -4.86
C ALA A 75 12.56 -0.06 -6.34
N TRP A 76 13.08 1.06 -6.85
CA TRP A 76 13.60 1.14 -8.22
C TRP A 76 14.85 0.27 -8.47
N SER A 77 15.70 0.07 -7.45
CA SER A 77 17.01 -0.59 -7.60
C SER A 77 17.00 -2.06 -7.19
N GLY A 78 16.27 -2.38 -6.11
CA GLY A 78 16.23 -3.66 -5.41
C GLY A 78 15.20 -4.64 -5.98
N LEU A 79 14.18 -4.16 -6.70
CA LEU A 79 13.21 -5.02 -7.38
C LEU A 79 13.74 -5.69 -8.66
N GLN A 80 15.00 -5.40 -9.04
CA GLN A 80 15.71 -6.09 -10.12
C GLN A 80 16.29 -7.46 -9.73
N VAL A 81 16.32 -7.80 -8.44
CA VAL A 81 16.72 -9.14 -7.99
C VAL A 81 15.47 -10.01 -7.93
N PRO A 82 15.35 -11.08 -8.75
CA PRO A 82 14.20 -11.94 -8.66
C PRO A 82 14.25 -12.65 -7.31
N VAL A 83 13.19 -12.49 -6.51
CA VAL A 83 12.87 -13.38 -5.38
C VAL A 83 12.41 -14.74 -5.92
N ALA A 84 13.22 -15.32 -6.80
CA ALA A 84 13.11 -16.71 -7.19
C ALA A 84 13.78 -17.53 -6.07
N GLU A 85 13.04 -17.78 -5.00
CA GLU A 85 13.11 -19.00 -4.17
C GLU A 85 12.25 -18.83 -2.90
N ARG A 86 10.93 -18.91 -3.07
CA ARG A 86 10.11 -19.45 -1.99
C ARG A 86 9.14 -20.48 -2.58
N ASN A 87 9.53 -21.73 -2.40
CA ASN A 87 8.83 -22.95 -2.78
C ASN A 87 7.33 -22.89 -2.38
N PRO A 88 6.40 -23.34 -3.23
CA PRO A 88 5.00 -23.49 -2.88
C PRO A 88 4.78 -24.86 -2.23
N ASP A 89 4.92 -24.97 -0.91
CA ASP A 89 4.35 -26.12 -0.20
C ASP A 89 2.87 -25.83 0.05
N SER A 90 2.06 -26.24 -0.93
CA SER A 90 0.61 -26.21 -0.83
C SER A 90 0.19 -27.32 0.13
N LYS A 91 -0.21 -26.93 1.34
CA LYS A 91 -0.96 -27.81 2.24
C LYS A 91 -2.33 -27.21 2.52
N ASP A 92 -3.28 -27.76 1.78
CA ASP A 92 -4.68 -28.01 2.13
C ASP A 92 -5.00 -27.81 3.62
N HIS A 93 -6.00 -26.97 3.93
CA HIS A 93 -6.90 -27.12 5.08
C HIS A 93 -8.17 -26.26 4.87
N GLY A 94 -9.31 -26.94 4.77
CA GLY A 94 -10.47 -26.65 5.62
C GLY A 94 -11.41 -25.49 5.26
N ASP A 95 -12.57 -25.86 4.74
CA ASP A 95 -13.84 -25.14 4.81
C ASP A 95 -14.14 -24.56 6.22
N GLY A 96 -14.69 -23.35 6.27
CA GLY A 96 -15.13 -22.73 7.52
C GLY A 96 -15.68 -21.32 7.33
N LYS A 97 -16.98 -21.21 7.09
CA LYS A 97 -17.74 -19.95 7.19
C LYS A 97 -17.47 -19.26 8.52
N VAL A 98 -17.11 -17.97 8.48
CA VAL A 98 -17.30 -17.04 9.61
C VAL A 98 -17.78 -15.69 9.11
N GLU A 99 -19.08 -15.50 9.29
CA GLU A 99 -19.74 -14.31 9.84
C GLU A 99 -19.13 -12.93 9.52
N LEU A 100 -19.85 -12.20 8.67
CA LEU A 100 -19.70 -10.79 8.39
C LEU A 100 -20.11 -9.96 9.62
N ASP A 101 -19.21 -9.75 10.60
CA ASP A 101 -19.50 -8.90 11.77
C ASP A 101 -18.54 -7.68 11.91
N ARG A 102 -19.17 -6.50 11.92
CA ARG A 102 -18.75 -5.21 12.50
C ARG A 102 -17.46 -4.49 12.09
N SER A 103 -16.62 -5.00 11.20
CA SER A 103 -15.44 -4.23 10.77
C SER A 103 -15.69 -3.25 9.62
N GLN A 104 -16.83 -3.33 8.91
CA GLN A 104 -17.16 -2.40 7.81
C GLN A 104 -17.43 -0.95 8.28
N GLY A 105 -17.82 -0.75 9.55
CA GLY A 105 -18.14 0.58 10.08
C GLY A 105 -16.93 1.51 10.21
N MET A 106 -15.74 0.98 10.53
CA MET A 106 -14.53 1.81 10.68
C MET A 106 -13.94 2.26 9.34
N TRP A 107 -14.10 1.47 8.28
CA TRP A 107 -13.66 1.84 6.93
C TRP A 107 -14.44 3.04 6.39
N LEU A 108 -15.75 3.11 6.67
CA LEU A 108 -16.58 4.23 6.26
C LEU A 108 -16.22 5.50 7.04
N ILE A 109 -15.90 5.40 8.34
CA ILE A 109 -15.51 6.56 9.17
C ILE A 109 -14.17 7.16 8.70
N TRP A 110 -13.19 6.34 8.29
CA TRP A 110 -11.92 6.85 7.78
C TRP A 110 -12.02 7.42 6.35
N GLN A 111 -12.93 6.90 5.52
CA GLN A 111 -13.25 7.45 4.20
C GLN A 111 -14.08 8.75 4.30
N GLU A 112 -15.03 8.82 5.23
CA GLU A 112 -15.93 9.96 5.45
C GLU A 112 -15.19 11.15 6.07
N GLN A 113 -14.24 10.92 6.99
CA GLN A 113 -13.35 11.96 7.50
C GLN A 113 -12.47 12.60 6.41
N GLN A 114 -12.12 11.86 5.36
CA GLN A 114 -11.39 12.40 4.20
C GLN A 114 -12.30 13.11 3.17
N ALA A 115 -13.59 12.80 3.15
CA ALA A 115 -14.58 13.51 2.34
C ALA A 115 -15.01 14.84 2.98
N LEU A 116 -15.16 14.88 4.30
CA LEU A 116 -15.58 16.05 5.06
C LEU A 116 -14.51 17.15 5.13
N GLY A 117 -13.22 16.81 4.97
CA GLY A 117 -12.14 17.79 4.79
C GLY A 117 -12.15 18.53 3.45
N ARG A 118 -13.07 18.19 2.53
CA ARG A 118 -13.22 18.80 1.20
C ARG A 118 -14.39 19.77 1.07
N LEU A 119 -15.20 19.92 2.13
CA LEU A 119 -16.26 20.92 2.25
C LEU A 119 -15.94 21.84 3.44
N GLY A 120 -14.90 22.65 3.27
CA GLY A 120 -14.72 23.85 4.07
C GLY A 120 -15.68 24.94 3.61
N LEU A 121 -16.96 24.81 4.01
CA LEU A 121 -18.00 25.80 4.36
C LEU A 121 -19.40 25.22 4.13
#